data_AF-A0A6G0XSP2-F1
#
_entry.id   AF-A0A6G0XSP2-F1
#
_cell.length_a   1.000
_cell.length_b   1.000
_cell.length_c   1.000
_cell.angle_alpha   90.00
_cell.angle_beta   90.00
_cell.angle_gamma   90.00
#
_symmetry.space_group_name_H-M   'P 1'
#
loop_
_entity.id
_entity.type
_entity.pdbx_description
1 polymer ?
#
loop_
_entity_poly.entity_id
_entity_poly.type
_entity_poly.pdbx_seq_one_letter_code
_entity_poly.pdbx_strand_id
1 'polypeptide(L)'
;MSNNPRGNIFRHVGIYQVCVVKSTEVEMESESVMDLVPFQAPRLAGSALSFFAALTRLPGLGSILLNKVKTDNQFHVVREFASTLDNMPVYLPLRPPTADVLLEHFRLASSFSLDDLAKTVINPPKDGAFHRWTIQDYTRWYRDGTTTCPLGDWSRWRWVGSNSSSSLRCRRPQSDVHARSVQHLSAADSVQCLSAGWNYPSVKPSLVQPPPFVLAPTKDLGKLRVGVFTPYAEPSLLRGYRSTIEQLKELGAEVIEVEIPHLNAIHLSHNITSLKEFVDFYDRYPISSFSPDVQINLGVGNVVDALEYLAAQKVRGYAMQVTEEMFDQVDIFLTPATAQLAPRLDRDVFKAGLSDLATTTALMRFIILGNMVGIPGLTVPVAYDMETNLTISVLLQAIHLNEHKLFAVARHLEAHMLSKEPSVYYSVLNA
;
A
#
# COMPACT_ATOMS: atom_id res chain seq x y z
N MET A 1 -41.48 -55.82 27.17
CA MET A 1 -41.66 -55.97 25.71
C MET A 1 -40.64 -55.04 25.06
N SER A 2 -39.40 -55.50 24.82
CA SER A 2 -38.91 -56.06 23.54
C SER A 2 -39.07 -55.04 22.39
N ASN A 3 -38.05 -54.54 21.69
CA ASN A 3 -36.84 -55.18 21.21
C ASN A 3 -35.70 -54.17 20.96
N ASN A 4 -34.47 -54.62 21.22
CA ASN A 4 -33.21 -54.14 20.65
C ASN A 4 -33.02 -54.82 19.26
N PRO A 5 -32.20 -54.31 18.32
CA PRO A 5 -30.81 -54.82 18.30
C PRO A 5 -29.71 -53.84 17.81
N ARG A 6 -28.68 -53.72 18.64
CA ARG A 6 -27.23 -53.96 18.39
C ARG A 6 -26.48 -53.25 17.24
N GLY A 7 -25.33 -52.70 17.63
CA GLY A 7 -24.09 -52.55 16.83
C GLY A 7 -23.36 -51.25 17.20
N ASN A 8 -22.62 -51.12 18.30
CA ASN A 8 -21.33 -51.71 18.69
C ASN A 8 -20.15 -51.45 17.73
N ILE A 9 -19.05 -50.94 18.32
CA ILE A 9 -17.64 -50.91 17.84
C ILE A 9 -17.34 -49.69 16.94
N PHE A 10 -16.46 -48.74 17.31
CA PHE A 10 -15.00 -48.86 17.22
C PHE A 10 -14.24 -47.90 18.17
N ARG A 11 -13.30 -48.49 18.93
CA ARG A 11 -12.00 -47.90 19.31
C ARG A 11 -10.96 -48.41 18.28
N HIS A 12 -10.17 -47.52 17.68
CA HIS A 12 -8.83 -47.75 17.09
C HIS A 12 -8.26 -46.35 16.79
N VAL A 13 -7.29 -45.80 17.54
CA VAL A 13 -5.82 -45.95 17.38
C VAL A 13 -5.40 -46.53 16.03
N GLY A 14 -4.81 -45.69 15.17
CA GLY A 14 -4.08 -46.16 14.00
C GLY A 14 -3.76 -45.11 12.94
N ILE A 15 -2.52 -44.59 13.00
CA ILE A 15 -1.61 -44.35 11.87
C ILE A 15 -1.97 -43.19 10.90
N TYR A 16 -1.19 -42.11 10.99
CA TYR A 16 -0.99 -41.12 9.95
C TYR A 16 -0.52 -41.83 8.67
N GLN A 17 -1.41 -41.99 7.70
CA GLN A 17 -1.04 -42.38 6.34
C GLN A 17 -1.04 -41.10 5.49
N VAL A 18 0.15 -40.58 5.24
CA VAL A 18 0.42 -39.53 4.27
C VAL A 18 -0.04 -40.06 2.91
N CYS A 19 -1.19 -39.61 2.45
CA CYS A 19 -1.65 -39.90 1.10
C CYS A 19 -0.92 -38.93 0.16
N VAL A 20 0.23 -39.36 -0.35
CA VAL A 20 0.90 -38.72 -1.48
C VAL A 20 0.01 -38.97 -2.70
N VAL A 21 -0.90 -38.03 -2.98
CA VAL A 21 -1.59 -38.01 -4.26
C VAL A 21 -0.56 -37.58 -5.30
N LYS A 22 -0.14 -38.53 -6.14
CA LYS A 22 0.65 -38.26 -7.34
C LYS A 22 -0.05 -37.19 -8.16
N SER A 23 0.58 -36.02 -8.25
CA SER A 23 0.25 -35.00 -9.23
C SER A 23 0.43 -35.61 -10.62
N THR A 24 -0.66 -35.83 -11.33
CA THR A 24 -0.63 -35.99 -12.78
C THR A 24 -0.06 -34.71 -13.38
N GLU A 25 1.10 -34.85 -14.02
CA GLU A 25 1.75 -33.83 -14.83
C GLU A 25 0.75 -33.36 -15.90
N VAL A 26 0.21 -32.16 -15.69
CA VAL A 26 -0.32 -31.34 -16.77
C VAL A 26 0.87 -30.48 -17.21
N GLU A 27 1.35 -30.71 -18.42
CA GLU A 27 2.32 -29.84 -19.08
C GLU A 27 1.73 -28.41 -19.14
N MET A 28 2.11 -27.57 -18.18
CA MET A 28 1.85 -26.14 -18.22
C MET A 28 2.79 -25.51 -19.25
N GLU A 29 2.26 -25.30 -20.47
CA GLU A 29 2.74 -24.24 -21.34
C GLU A 29 2.79 -22.93 -20.54
N SER A 30 3.81 -22.10 -20.77
CA SER A 30 4.19 -20.95 -19.94
C SER A 30 3.02 -20.00 -19.61
N GLU A 31 2.33 -20.27 -18.52
CA GLU A 31 1.30 -19.41 -17.93
C GLU A 31 1.97 -18.27 -17.15
N SER A 32 1.40 -17.09 -17.25
CA SER A 32 1.92 -15.86 -16.64
C SER A 32 2.12 -16.03 -15.13
N VAL A 33 3.33 -15.74 -14.66
CA VAL A 33 3.82 -15.80 -13.26
C VAL A 33 2.95 -15.01 -12.24
N MET A 34 2.01 -14.18 -12.70
CA MET A 34 1.00 -13.49 -11.89
C MET A 34 -0.34 -13.52 -12.65
N ASP A 35 -1.40 -14.07 -12.07
CA ASP A 35 -2.72 -14.30 -12.68
C ASP A 35 -3.56 -13.02 -12.94
N LEU A 36 -2.91 -11.86 -13.08
CA LEU A 36 -3.56 -10.55 -13.16
C LEU A 36 -4.26 -10.30 -14.50
N VAL A 37 -5.56 -10.01 -14.44
CA VAL A 37 -6.36 -9.63 -15.61
C VAL A 37 -6.53 -8.11 -15.66
N PRO A 38 -6.26 -7.45 -16.81
CA PRO A 38 -6.48 -6.02 -16.93
C PRO A 38 -7.98 -5.70 -16.88
N PHE A 39 -8.33 -4.68 -16.12
CA PHE A 39 -9.69 -4.15 -16.11
C PHE A 39 -10.05 -3.55 -17.48
N GLN A 40 -11.29 -3.78 -17.91
CA GLN A 40 -11.85 -3.29 -19.16
C GLN A 40 -12.78 -2.10 -18.88
N ALA A 41 -12.34 -0.91 -19.28
CA ALA A 41 -13.18 0.28 -19.34
C ALA A 41 -12.62 1.29 -20.36
N PRO A 42 -13.48 2.05 -21.06
CA PRO A 42 -13.01 3.11 -21.94
C PRO A 42 -12.39 4.26 -21.13
N ARG A 43 -11.32 4.87 -21.67
CA ARG A 43 -10.82 6.15 -21.18
C ARG A 43 -11.84 7.25 -21.50
N LEU A 44 -12.40 7.87 -20.47
CA LEU A 44 -13.36 8.97 -20.60
C LEU A 44 -12.83 10.23 -19.92
N ALA A 45 -12.90 11.37 -20.61
CA ALA A 45 -12.52 12.68 -20.06
C ALA A 45 -13.45 13.78 -20.60
N GLY A 46 -13.43 14.95 -19.93
CA GLY A 46 -14.21 16.11 -20.35
C GLY A 46 -15.71 15.82 -20.52
N SER A 47 -16.30 16.30 -21.62
CA SER A 47 -17.75 16.17 -21.85
C SER A 47 -18.23 14.72 -21.97
N ALA A 48 -17.40 13.82 -22.50
CA ALA A 48 -17.75 12.40 -22.63
C ALA A 48 -17.90 11.74 -21.26
N LEU A 49 -17.02 12.09 -20.32
CA LEU A 49 -17.09 11.62 -18.93
C LEU A 49 -18.37 12.14 -18.24
N SER A 50 -18.65 13.44 -18.35
CA SER A 50 -19.86 14.04 -17.76
C SER A 50 -21.14 13.42 -18.34
N PHE A 51 -21.17 13.15 -19.64
CA PHE A 51 -22.30 12.50 -20.30
C PHE A 51 -22.49 11.06 -19.78
N PHE A 52 -21.41 10.28 -19.70
CA PHE A 52 -21.48 8.92 -19.18
C PHE A 52 -21.92 8.87 -17.71
N ALA A 53 -21.40 9.78 -16.87
CA ALA A 53 -21.84 9.91 -15.46
C ALA A 53 -23.31 10.34 -15.31
N ALA A 54 -23.87 11.07 -16.27
CA ALA A 54 -25.31 11.33 -16.31
C ALA A 54 -26.11 10.07 -16.71
N LEU A 55 -25.59 9.30 -17.66
CA LEU A 55 -26.22 8.07 -18.15
C LEU A 55 -26.32 6.99 -17.06
N THR A 56 -25.26 6.83 -16.24
CA THR A 56 -25.25 5.87 -15.12
C THR A 56 -26.26 6.20 -14.02
N ARG A 57 -26.79 7.44 -13.99
CA ARG A 57 -27.81 7.88 -13.03
C ARG A 57 -29.24 7.77 -13.55
N LEU A 58 -29.45 7.40 -14.82
CA LEU A 58 -30.79 7.21 -15.35
C LEU A 58 -31.45 5.95 -14.74
N PRO A 59 -32.70 6.03 -14.27
CA PRO A 59 -33.43 4.87 -13.75
C PRO A 59 -33.49 3.73 -14.77
N GLY A 60 -33.26 2.50 -14.32
CA GLY A 60 -33.22 1.31 -15.18
C GLY A 60 -31.94 1.21 -16.02
N LEU A 61 -31.74 2.11 -16.98
CA LEU A 61 -30.59 2.08 -17.89
C LEU A 61 -29.25 2.16 -17.14
N GLY A 62 -29.15 3.03 -16.14
CA GLY A 62 -27.94 3.18 -15.34
C GLY A 62 -27.54 1.87 -14.63
N SER A 63 -28.51 1.16 -14.05
CA SER A 63 -28.27 -0.12 -13.39
C SER A 63 -27.80 -1.19 -14.38
N ILE A 64 -28.37 -1.25 -15.58
CA ILE A 64 -27.94 -2.18 -16.64
C ILE A 64 -26.48 -1.90 -17.04
N LEU A 65 -26.14 -0.63 -17.27
CA LEU A 65 -24.78 -0.22 -17.64
C LEU A 65 -23.76 -0.54 -16.54
N LEU A 66 -24.07 -0.22 -15.29
CA LEU A 66 -23.19 -0.45 -14.15
C LEU A 66 -23.01 -1.96 -13.88
N ASN A 67 -24.06 -2.76 -14.03
CA ASN A 67 -23.94 -4.22 -13.96
C ASN A 67 -23.11 -4.79 -15.11
N LYS A 68 -23.22 -4.23 -16.32
CA LYS A 68 -22.34 -4.61 -17.43
C LYS A 68 -20.88 -4.31 -17.11
N VAL A 69 -20.56 -3.12 -16.58
CA VAL A 69 -19.20 -2.78 -16.12
C VAL A 69 -18.71 -3.79 -15.08
N LYS A 70 -19.55 -4.15 -14.10
CA LYS A 70 -19.21 -5.16 -13.09
C LYS A 70 -18.89 -6.53 -13.70
N THR A 71 -19.72 -6.99 -14.66
CA THR A 71 -19.56 -8.29 -15.33
C THR A 71 -18.34 -8.32 -16.24
N ASP A 72 -18.13 -7.28 -17.05
CA ASP A 72 -16.97 -7.15 -17.95
C ASP A 72 -15.64 -7.15 -17.18
N ASN A 73 -15.66 -6.71 -15.90
CA ASN A 73 -14.52 -6.70 -15.00
C ASN A 73 -14.48 -7.88 -14.01
N GLN A 74 -15.25 -8.94 -14.28
CA GLN A 74 -15.14 -10.25 -13.61
C GLN A 74 -15.31 -10.26 -12.08
N PHE A 75 -16.11 -9.36 -11.50
CA PHE A 75 -16.32 -9.34 -10.03
C PHE A 75 -16.90 -10.66 -9.48
N HIS A 76 -17.56 -11.46 -10.31
CA HIS A 76 -18.09 -12.78 -9.96
C HIS A 76 -16.99 -13.78 -9.54
N VAL A 77 -15.76 -13.65 -10.05
CA VAL A 77 -14.61 -14.52 -9.72
C VAL A 77 -14.34 -14.53 -8.21
N VAL A 78 -14.58 -13.41 -7.52
CA VAL A 78 -14.41 -13.32 -6.07
C VAL A 78 -15.35 -14.26 -5.33
N ARG A 79 -16.60 -14.42 -5.80
CA ARG A 79 -17.56 -15.34 -5.17
C ARG A 79 -17.21 -16.80 -5.44
N GLU A 80 -16.77 -17.11 -6.66
CA GLU A 80 -16.34 -18.44 -7.04
C GLU A 80 -15.14 -18.86 -6.18
N PHE A 81 -14.10 -18.02 -6.13
CA PHE A 81 -12.94 -18.28 -5.29
C PHE A 81 -13.30 -18.34 -3.80
N ALA A 82 -14.11 -17.40 -3.28
CA ALA A 82 -14.53 -17.44 -1.88
C ALA A 82 -15.34 -18.69 -1.50
N SER A 83 -15.94 -19.38 -2.46
CA SER A 83 -16.67 -20.64 -2.23
C SER A 83 -15.74 -21.84 -2.01
N THR A 84 -14.50 -21.77 -2.48
CA THR A 84 -13.47 -22.81 -2.26
C THR A 84 -12.72 -22.62 -0.95
N LEU A 85 -12.84 -21.44 -0.32
CA LEU A 85 -12.16 -21.09 0.92
C LEU A 85 -12.95 -21.52 2.16
N ASP A 86 -12.26 -22.17 3.10
CA ASP A 86 -12.77 -22.46 4.45
C ASP A 86 -12.63 -21.25 5.40
N ASN A 87 -11.90 -20.20 4.99
CA ASN A 87 -11.66 -19.00 5.81
C ASN A 87 -12.97 -18.27 6.14
N MET A 88 -13.08 -17.81 7.40
CA MET A 88 -14.16 -16.92 7.80
C MET A 88 -13.95 -15.49 7.27
N PRO A 89 -15.03 -14.73 7.03
CA PRO A 89 -14.94 -13.33 6.61
C PRO A 89 -14.16 -12.46 7.62
N VAL A 90 -13.15 -11.74 7.14
CA VAL A 90 -12.36 -10.80 7.94
C VAL A 90 -12.64 -9.36 7.48
N TYR A 91 -13.18 -8.53 8.38
CA TYR A 91 -13.61 -7.15 8.06
C TYR A 91 -12.58 -6.07 8.38
N LEU A 92 -11.58 -6.41 9.18
CA LEU A 92 -10.50 -5.52 9.57
C LEU A 92 -9.18 -6.27 9.42
N PRO A 93 -8.19 -5.70 8.71
CA PRO A 93 -6.86 -6.32 8.56
C PRO A 93 -6.06 -6.12 9.85
N LEU A 94 -6.54 -6.73 10.95
CA LEU A 94 -5.94 -6.58 12.26
C LEU A 94 -5.37 -7.90 12.71
N ARG A 95 -4.09 -7.87 13.07
CA ARG A 95 -3.42 -8.95 13.77
C ARG A 95 -2.96 -8.45 15.14
N PRO A 96 -3.59 -8.92 16.23
CA PRO A 96 -3.08 -8.64 17.56
C PRO A 96 -1.63 -9.15 17.67
N PRO A 97 -0.68 -8.33 18.12
CA PRO A 97 0.70 -8.78 18.30
C PRO A 97 0.77 -9.85 19.39
N THR A 98 1.69 -10.81 19.22
CA THR A 98 2.01 -11.78 20.28
C THR A 98 2.71 -11.07 21.44
N ALA A 99 2.74 -11.73 22.61
CA ALA A 99 3.41 -11.18 23.79
C ALA A 99 4.91 -10.92 23.55
N ASP A 100 5.56 -11.80 22.77
CA ASP A 100 6.99 -11.68 22.44
C ASP A 100 7.26 -10.47 21.55
N VAL A 101 6.43 -10.26 20.51
CA VAL A 101 6.52 -9.09 19.62
C VAL A 101 6.31 -7.80 20.42
N LEU A 102 5.32 -7.76 21.33
CA LEU A 102 5.11 -6.61 22.19
C LEU A 102 6.34 -6.33 23.06
N LEU A 103 6.89 -7.35 23.71
CA LEU A 103 8.06 -7.22 24.59
C LEU A 103 9.27 -6.68 23.81
N GLU A 104 9.52 -7.21 22.62
CA GLU A 104 10.59 -6.74 21.75
C GLU A 104 10.40 -5.26 21.38
N HIS A 105 9.19 -4.87 20.97
CA HIS A 105 8.89 -3.49 20.66
C HIS A 105 9.07 -2.55 21.85
N PHE A 106 8.62 -2.93 23.05
CA PHE A 106 8.86 -2.14 24.27
C PHE A 106 10.35 -1.99 24.55
N ARG A 107 11.14 -3.05 24.33
CA ARG A 107 12.60 -2.99 24.48
C ARG A 107 13.22 -2.01 23.48
N LEU A 108 12.84 -2.09 22.21
CA LEU A 108 13.36 -1.19 21.17
C LEU A 108 12.94 0.27 21.43
N ALA A 109 11.69 0.50 21.81
CA ALA A 109 11.21 1.84 22.19
C ALA A 109 11.89 2.39 23.44
N SER A 110 12.26 1.56 24.41
CA SER A 110 13.00 2.02 25.60
C SER A 110 14.39 2.56 25.27
N SER A 111 14.97 2.14 24.14
CA SER A 111 16.27 2.65 23.65
C SER A 111 16.15 3.91 22.81
N PHE A 112 14.94 4.32 22.46
CA PHE A 112 14.67 5.47 21.59
C PHE A 112 14.46 6.75 22.41
N SER A 113 15.11 7.82 21.97
CA SER A 113 14.99 9.17 22.55
C SER A 113 14.77 10.20 21.44
N LEU A 114 13.72 11.01 21.60
CA LEU A 114 13.42 12.12 20.68
C LEU A 114 14.53 13.17 20.71
N ASP A 115 15.15 13.40 21.86
CA ASP A 115 16.26 14.35 22.00
C ASP A 115 17.50 13.90 21.24
N ASP A 116 17.77 12.59 21.20
CA ASP A 116 18.91 12.04 20.48
C ASP A 116 18.66 12.03 18.97
N LEU A 117 17.41 11.75 18.55
CA LEU A 117 17.01 11.91 17.15
C LEU A 117 17.17 13.37 16.67
N ALA A 118 16.79 14.33 17.51
CA ALA A 118 16.94 15.76 17.22
C ALA A 118 18.41 16.24 17.17
N LYS A 119 19.34 15.49 17.76
CA LYS A 119 20.79 15.75 17.74
C LYS A 119 21.54 14.99 16.66
N THR A 120 20.90 14.00 16.01
CA THR A 120 21.52 13.21 14.95
C THR A 120 21.96 14.15 13.82
N VAL A 121 23.19 14.05 13.34
CA VAL A 121 23.69 14.94 12.26
C VAL A 121 23.41 14.31 10.90
N ILE A 122 22.53 14.93 10.10
CA ILE A 122 22.46 14.64 8.66
C ILE A 122 23.59 15.39 7.97
N ASN A 123 24.53 14.64 7.39
CA ASN A 123 25.53 15.25 6.53
C ASN A 123 24.88 15.63 5.19
N PRO A 124 25.11 16.84 4.66
CA PRO A 124 24.70 17.17 3.31
C PRO A 124 25.34 16.19 2.31
N PRO A 125 24.74 16.01 1.12
CA PRO A 125 25.29 15.12 0.11
C PRO A 125 26.75 15.46 -0.15
N LYS A 126 27.58 14.42 -0.27
CA LYS A 126 28.92 14.58 -0.79
C LYS A 126 28.77 15.13 -2.22
N ASP A 127 29.57 16.14 -2.57
CA ASP A 127 29.72 16.68 -3.94
C ASP A 127 28.79 17.81 -4.38
N GLY A 128 28.04 18.46 -3.47
CA GLY A 128 27.25 19.66 -3.81
C GLY A 128 26.03 19.39 -4.70
N ALA A 129 25.65 18.12 -4.83
CA ALA A 129 24.43 17.70 -5.50
C ALA A 129 23.18 18.31 -4.83
N PHE A 130 22.14 18.52 -5.65
CA PHE A 130 20.87 19.04 -5.16
C PHE A 130 20.29 18.14 -4.07
N HIS A 131 19.97 18.73 -2.92
CA HIS A 131 19.20 18.07 -1.88
C HIS A 131 18.06 18.97 -1.41
N ARG A 132 17.04 18.31 -0.88
CA ARG A 132 15.90 19.01 -0.29
C ARG A 132 16.22 19.34 1.17
N TRP A 133 15.76 20.48 1.63
CA TRP A 133 15.84 20.87 3.04
C TRP A 133 15.22 19.83 3.96
N THR A 134 15.93 19.58 5.06
CA THR A 134 15.59 18.60 6.07
C THR A 134 14.90 19.22 7.29
N ILE A 135 14.06 18.48 8.02
CA ILE A 135 13.50 18.89 9.32
C ILE A 135 14.64 19.31 10.25
N GLN A 136 15.80 18.66 10.17
CA GLN A 136 16.96 19.05 10.94
C GLN A 136 17.54 20.40 10.51
N ASP A 137 17.58 20.71 9.21
CA ASP A 137 17.99 22.04 8.73
C ASP A 137 17.09 23.13 9.31
N TYR A 138 15.76 22.93 9.26
CA TYR A 138 14.80 23.84 9.89
C TYR A 138 15.00 23.93 11.41
N THR A 139 15.18 22.80 12.09
CA THR A 139 15.39 22.75 13.54
C THR A 139 16.65 23.50 13.95
N ARG A 140 17.74 23.33 13.19
CA ARG A 140 19.02 23.99 13.43
C ARG A 140 18.86 25.49 13.23
N TRP A 141 18.23 25.91 12.14
CA TRP A 141 17.94 27.32 11.86
C TRP A 141 17.07 28.01 12.91
N TYR A 142 16.01 27.32 13.38
CA TYR A 142 15.17 27.85 14.46
C TYR A 142 15.95 27.97 15.78
N ARG A 143 16.82 27.01 16.09
CA ARG A 143 17.66 27.03 17.28
C ARG A 143 18.70 28.16 17.22
N ASP A 144 19.30 28.35 16.06
CA ASP A 144 20.36 29.34 15.82
C ASP A 144 19.79 30.76 15.65
N GLY A 145 18.46 30.93 15.61
CA GLY A 145 17.78 32.21 15.49
C GLY A 145 17.91 32.86 14.11
N THR A 146 18.39 32.12 13.10
CA THR A 146 18.55 32.60 11.71
C THR A 146 17.22 32.80 11.01
N THR A 147 16.16 32.15 11.50
CA THR A 147 14.77 32.38 11.12
C THR A 147 13.85 32.12 12.31
N THR A 148 12.66 32.71 12.34
CA THR A 148 11.67 32.47 13.39
C THR A 148 10.69 31.37 12.97
N CYS A 149 10.18 30.63 13.95
CA CYS A 149 9.07 29.69 13.73
C CYS A 149 7.90 30.43 13.03
N PRO A 150 7.26 29.86 12.00
CA PRO A 150 6.28 30.56 11.15
C PRO A 150 4.98 30.99 11.84
N LEU A 151 4.90 31.00 13.17
CA LEU A 151 3.77 31.58 13.89
C LEU A 151 3.60 33.10 13.63
N GLY A 152 4.59 33.77 13.01
CA GLY A 152 4.54 35.22 12.70
C GLY A 152 4.57 35.63 11.21
N ASP A 153 5.16 34.85 10.29
CA ASP A 153 5.30 35.25 8.88
C ASP A 153 5.08 34.08 7.90
N TRP A 154 3.84 33.98 7.40
CA TRP A 154 3.41 33.01 6.39
C TRP A 154 3.65 33.48 4.95
N SER A 155 4.29 34.64 4.73
CA SER A 155 4.35 35.29 3.40
C SER A 155 4.92 34.39 2.30
N ARG A 156 5.93 33.57 2.61
CA ARG A 156 6.52 32.59 1.68
C ARG A 156 5.69 31.32 1.47
N TRP A 157 4.99 30.85 2.50
CA TRP A 157 4.16 29.64 2.42
C TRP A 157 2.79 29.90 1.81
N ARG A 158 2.28 31.14 1.88
CA ARG A 158 0.96 31.56 1.39
C ARG A 158 0.73 31.26 -0.10
N TRP A 159 1.79 31.13 -0.88
CA TRP A 159 1.75 30.93 -2.33
C TRP A 159 1.99 29.48 -2.78
N VAL A 160 2.43 28.60 -1.89
CA VAL A 160 2.67 27.17 -2.20
C VAL A 160 1.45 26.39 -1.74
N GLY A 161 0.50 26.20 -2.67
CA GLY A 161 -0.82 25.62 -2.41
C GLY A 161 -0.83 24.22 -1.79
N SER A 162 -2.04 23.82 -1.39
CA SER A 162 -2.37 22.57 -0.69
C SER A 162 -1.99 21.31 -1.45
N ASN A 163 -1.19 20.43 -0.83
CA ASN A 163 -1.13 19.03 -1.22
C ASN A 163 -2.36 18.30 -0.66
N SER A 164 -3.12 17.63 -1.52
CA SER A 164 -4.19 16.73 -1.12
C SER A 164 -3.65 15.31 -0.92
N SER A 165 -3.31 14.95 0.32
CA SER A 165 -3.42 13.56 0.79
C SER A 165 -4.71 13.49 1.59
N SER A 166 -5.80 13.09 0.94
CA SER A 166 -7.09 12.95 1.63
C SER A 166 -7.07 11.72 2.53
N SER A 167 -7.10 11.93 3.84
CA SER A 167 -7.38 10.87 4.80
C SER A 167 -8.85 10.47 4.69
N LEU A 168 -9.09 9.20 4.38
CA LEU A 168 -10.42 8.62 4.22
C LEU A 168 -10.78 7.86 5.48
N ARG A 169 -11.91 8.21 6.12
CA ARG A 169 -12.42 7.49 7.29
C ARG A 169 -13.14 6.21 6.85
N CYS A 170 -12.43 5.30 6.17
CA CYS A 170 -12.85 3.92 5.93
C CYS A 170 -12.37 3.02 7.08
N ARG A 171 -12.62 1.72 7.06
CA ARG A 171 -12.01 0.75 8.01
C ARG A 171 -10.50 0.52 7.77
N ARG A 172 -9.91 1.33 6.88
CA ARG A 172 -8.53 1.30 6.38
C ARG A 172 -7.78 2.63 6.49
N PRO A 173 -8.05 3.58 7.43
CA PRO A 173 -7.24 4.79 7.45
C PRO A 173 -5.91 4.42 8.08
N GLN A 174 -4.92 4.13 7.25
CA GLN A 174 -3.54 4.42 7.62
C GLN A 174 -3.34 5.90 7.31
N SER A 175 -2.82 6.63 8.27
CA SER A 175 -2.57 8.04 8.11
C SER A 175 -1.14 8.19 7.60
N ASP A 176 -1.00 8.36 6.29
CA ASP A 176 0.31 8.29 5.64
C ASP A 176 1.10 9.58 5.82
N VAL A 177 2.35 9.43 6.24
CA VAL A 177 3.33 10.51 6.20
C VAL A 177 3.96 10.55 4.82
N HIS A 178 4.06 11.74 4.24
CA HIS A 178 4.87 11.96 3.06
C HIS A 178 6.00 12.89 3.44
N ALA A 179 7.25 12.45 3.21
CA ALA A 179 8.40 13.24 3.58
C ALA A 179 9.47 13.22 2.49
N ARG A 180 10.30 14.26 2.48
CA ARG A 180 11.34 14.48 1.47
C ARG A 180 12.64 13.72 1.75
N SER A 181 12.74 13.10 2.93
CA SER A 181 13.77 12.12 3.24
C SER A 181 13.23 11.01 4.15
N VAL A 182 13.88 9.85 4.14
CA VAL A 182 13.52 8.69 4.97
C VAL A 182 13.65 9.03 6.47
N GLN A 183 14.62 9.86 6.83
CA GLN A 183 14.78 10.32 8.20
C GLN A 183 13.63 11.23 8.66
N HIS A 184 13.11 12.11 7.80
CA HIS A 184 11.88 12.86 8.12
C HIS A 184 10.69 11.97 8.22
N LEU A 185 10.62 10.99 7.33
CA LEU A 185 9.51 10.08 7.29
C LEU A 185 9.40 9.31 8.60
N SER A 186 10.50 8.70 9.05
CA SER A 186 10.56 7.99 10.34
C SER A 186 10.30 8.91 11.55
N ALA A 187 10.81 10.14 11.53
CA ALA A 187 10.57 11.11 12.60
C ALA A 187 9.10 11.58 12.66
N ALA A 188 8.52 11.93 11.50
CA ALA A 188 7.14 12.38 11.41
C ALA A 188 6.14 11.24 11.64
N ASP A 189 6.46 10.02 11.20
CA ASP A 189 5.68 8.82 11.49
C ASP A 189 5.66 8.52 13.00
N SER A 190 6.81 8.62 13.67
CA SER A 190 6.88 8.47 15.13
C SER A 190 6.08 9.55 15.86
N VAL A 191 6.15 10.80 15.43
CA VAL A 191 5.35 11.91 16.01
C VAL A 191 3.86 11.72 15.74
N GLN A 192 3.50 11.22 14.56
CA GLN A 192 2.11 10.94 14.19
C GLN A 192 1.54 9.79 15.04
N CYS A 193 2.29 8.69 15.19
CA CYS A 193 1.92 7.59 16.07
C CYS A 193 1.77 8.05 17.54
N LEU A 194 2.67 8.91 18.03
CA LEU A 194 2.58 9.48 19.39
C LEU A 194 1.37 10.42 19.56
N SER A 195 1.08 11.26 18.57
CA SER A 195 -0.02 12.23 18.62
C SER A 195 -1.39 11.62 18.37
N ALA A 196 -1.48 10.56 17.56
CA ALA A 196 -2.73 9.88 17.22
C ALA A 196 -3.22 8.90 18.29
N GLY A 197 -2.37 8.48 19.26
CA GLY A 197 -2.74 7.44 20.21
C GLY A 197 -2.16 7.52 21.62
N TRP A 198 -1.13 8.33 21.90
CA TRP A 198 -0.44 8.26 23.20
C TRP A 198 -0.73 9.41 24.17
N ASN A 199 -1.30 10.54 23.71
CA ASN A 199 -1.43 11.76 24.53
C ASN A 199 -2.85 12.34 24.70
N TYR A 200 -3.91 11.63 24.32
CA TYR A 200 -5.28 12.03 24.62
C TYR A 200 -5.93 11.06 25.63
N PRO A 201 -6.12 11.46 26.91
CA PRO A 201 -6.80 10.63 27.92
C PRO A 201 -8.23 10.19 27.51
N SER A 202 -8.84 10.92 26.59
CA SER A 202 -10.20 10.69 26.06
C SER A 202 -10.24 9.73 24.86
N VAL A 203 -9.10 9.42 24.23
CA VAL A 203 -9.00 8.54 23.08
C VAL A 203 -8.08 7.39 23.45
N LYS A 204 -8.65 6.30 23.98
CA LYS A 204 -7.89 5.05 24.11
C LYS A 204 -7.36 4.68 22.71
N PRO A 205 -6.11 4.20 22.57
CA PRO A 205 -5.65 3.59 21.33
C PRO A 205 -6.74 2.64 20.87
N SER A 206 -7.27 2.86 19.67
CA SER A 206 -8.32 1.98 19.12
C SER A 206 -7.79 0.57 18.87
N LEU A 207 -6.47 0.39 18.92
CA LEU A 207 -5.72 -0.80 18.55
C LEU A 207 -4.61 -1.09 19.56
N VAL A 208 -4.26 -2.38 19.72
CA VAL A 208 -3.16 -2.90 20.57
C VAL A 208 -1.81 -2.61 19.90
N GLN A 209 -1.51 -1.34 19.63
CA GLN A 209 -0.27 -0.93 18.98
C GLN A 209 0.84 -0.74 20.03
N PRO A 210 2.05 -1.29 19.80
CA PRO A 210 3.20 -0.99 20.64
C PRO A 210 3.67 0.47 20.47
N PRO A 211 4.48 0.99 21.40
CA PRO A 211 5.09 2.30 21.24
C PRO A 211 5.97 2.39 19.98
N PRO A 212 5.95 3.52 19.26
CA PRO A 212 6.81 3.72 18.10
C PRO A 212 8.27 3.95 18.52
N PHE A 213 9.20 3.65 17.62
CA PHE A 213 10.62 3.88 17.81
C PHE A 213 11.35 4.11 16.49
N VAL A 214 12.51 4.77 16.55
CA VAL A 214 13.41 4.93 15.40
C VAL A 214 14.77 4.34 15.75
N LEU A 215 15.23 3.36 14.99
CA LEU A 215 16.55 2.79 15.15
C LEU A 215 17.62 3.67 14.49
N ALA A 216 18.85 3.61 14.99
CA ALA A 216 20.00 4.24 14.36
C ALA A 216 20.29 3.60 12.98
N PRO A 217 20.90 4.35 12.03
CA PRO A 217 21.32 3.78 10.76
C PRO A 217 22.33 2.63 10.94
N THR A 218 22.15 1.54 10.21
CA THR A 218 23.12 0.44 10.13
C THR A 218 24.07 0.67 8.94
N LYS A 219 25.23 -0.01 8.95
CA LYS A 219 26.21 0.07 7.84
C LYS A 219 25.95 -0.95 6.75
N ASP A 220 25.46 -2.12 7.12
CA ASP A 220 25.06 -3.21 6.22
C ASP A 220 23.60 -3.61 6.54
N LEU A 221 23.02 -4.43 5.66
CA LEU A 221 21.69 -5.00 5.85
C LEU A 221 21.73 -6.41 6.49
N GLY A 222 22.93 -6.92 6.80
CA GLY A 222 23.12 -8.31 7.23
C GLY A 222 22.48 -9.30 6.26
N LYS A 223 22.02 -10.45 6.77
CA LYS A 223 21.30 -11.48 6.01
C LYS A 223 19.80 -11.19 5.88
N LEU A 224 19.42 -9.94 5.58
CA LEU A 224 18.02 -9.59 5.37
C LEU A 224 17.47 -10.34 4.16
N ARG A 225 16.35 -11.05 4.32
CA ARG A 225 15.70 -11.77 3.23
C ARG A 225 14.71 -10.86 2.52
N VAL A 226 14.93 -10.61 1.23
CA VAL A 226 14.14 -9.70 0.40
C VAL A 226 13.38 -10.50 -0.64
N GLY A 227 12.06 -10.56 -0.48
CA GLY A 227 11.15 -11.15 -1.46
C GLY A 227 10.98 -10.24 -2.66
N VAL A 228 11.31 -10.74 -3.84
CA VAL A 228 11.12 -10.02 -5.11
C VAL A 228 10.13 -10.76 -5.98
N PHE A 229 9.33 -9.99 -6.72
CA PHE A 229 8.37 -10.54 -7.68
C PHE A 229 8.87 -10.23 -9.08
N THR A 230 8.60 -11.13 -10.03
CA THR A 230 8.72 -10.80 -11.45
C THR A 230 7.63 -9.77 -11.81
N PRO A 231 7.98 -8.50 -12.08
CA PRO A 231 6.99 -7.44 -12.14
C PRO A 231 6.39 -7.33 -13.54
N TYR A 232 5.06 -7.27 -13.62
CA TYR A 232 4.37 -6.82 -14.82
C TYR A 232 4.32 -5.29 -14.84
N ALA A 233 5.35 -4.67 -15.41
CA ALA A 233 5.54 -3.22 -15.46
C ALA A 233 6.20 -2.79 -16.78
N GLU A 234 6.14 -1.50 -17.10
CA GLU A 234 6.80 -0.92 -18.27
C GLU A 234 8.32 -1.18 -18.25
N PRO A 235 8.94 -1.50 -19.41
CA PRO A 235 10.38 -1.80 -19.49
C PRO A 235 11.31 -0.70 -18.92
N SER A 236 10.90 0.57 -19.01
CA SER A 236 11.63 1.73 -18.49
C SER A 236 11.87 1.64 -16.98
N LEU A 237 10.90 1.10 -16.22
CA LEU A 237 10.97 0.93 -14.78
C LEU A 237 11.89 -0.21 -14.36
N LEU A 238 11.98 -1.26 -15.19
CA LEU A 238 12.66 -2.50 -14.84
C LEU A 238 14.16 -2.31 -14.62
N ARG A 239 14.78 -1.33 -15.27
CA ARG A 239 16.20 -1.03 -15.07
C ARG A 239 16.46 -0.53 -13.64
N GLY A 240 15.67 0.44 -13.18
CA GLY A 240 15.78 0.97 -11.82
C GLY A 240 15.53 -0.13 -10.79
N TYR A 241 14.44 -0.89 -10.96
CA TYR A 241 14.10 -2.02 -10.10
C TYR A 241 15.21 -3.09 -10.02
N ARG A 242 15.72 -3.56 -11.16
CA ARG A 242 16.82 -4.55 -11.20
C ARG A 242 18.10 -4.02 -10.57
N SER A 243 18.44 -2.75 -10.81
CA SER A 243 19.59 -2.12 -10.17
C SER A 243 19.43 -2.06 -8.65
N THR A 244 18.24 -1.77 -8.14
CA THR A 244 17.95 -1.82 -6.70
C THR A 244 18.14 -3.23 -6.13
N ILE A 245 17.71 -4.27 -6.84
CA ILE A 245 17.93 -5.66 -6.40
C ILE A 245 19.42 -5.97 -6.27
N GLU A 246 20.23 -5.60 -7.26
CA GLU A 246 21.68 -5.83 -7.21
C GLU A 246 22.36 -5.03 -6.09
N GLN A 247 21.94 -3.78 -5.87
CA GLN A 247 22.43 -2.97 -4.74
C GLN A 247 22.12 -3.61 -3.39
N LEU A 248 20.93 -4.20 -3.21
CA LEU A 248 20.59 -4.89 -1.96
C LEU A 248 21.45 -6.14 -1.74
N LYS A 249 21.76 -6.89 -2.81
CA LYS A 249 22.70 -8.03 -2.74
C LYS A 249 24.10 -7.60 -2.33
N GLU A 250 24.60 -6.49 -2.90
CA GLU A 250 25.90 -5.92 -2.54
C GLU A 250 25.97 -5.49 -1.06
N LEU A 251 24.83 -5.06 -0.49
CA LEU A 251 24.70 -4.73 0.93
C LEU A 251 24.52 -5.95 1.85
N GLY A 252 24.54 -7.16 1.30
CA GLY A 252 24.50 -8.43 2.02
C GLY A 252 23.14 -9.13 2.06
N ALA A 253 22.09 -8.53 1.48
CA ALA A 253 20.74 -9.10 1.51
C ALA A 253 20.62 -10.38 0.67
N GLU A 254 19.82 -11.33 1.15
CA GLU A 254 19.44 -12.54 0.44
C GLU A 254 18.17 -12.26 -0.37
N VAL A 255 18.24 -12.38 -1.69
CA VAL A 255 17.10 -12.10 -2.58
C VAL A 255 16.40 -13.41 -2.94
N ILE A 256 15.11 -13.48 -2.66
CA ILE A 256 14.28 -14.67 -2.85
C ILE A 256 13.13 -14.31 -3.80
N GLU A 257 12.98 -15.08 -4.88
CA GLU A 257 11.83 -14.91 -5.77
C GLU A 257 10.58 -15.49 -5.11
N VAL A 258 9.51 -14.71 -5.09
CA VAL A 258 8.24 -15.05 -4.46
C VAL A 258 7.08 -14.79 -5.43
N GLU A 259 6.00 -15.54 -5.25
CA GLU A 259 4.78 -15.43 -6.04
C GLU A 259 3.58 -15.27 -5.10
N ILE A 260 2.58 -14.47 -5.52
CA ILE A 260 1.35 -14.29 -4.74
C ILE A 260 0.26 -15.15 -5.39
N PRO A 261 -0.18 -16.23 -4.73
CA PRO A 261 -1.25 -17.06 -5.28
C PRO A 261 -2.59 -16.31 -5.26
N HIS A 262 -3.36 -16.46 -6.35
CA HIS A 262 -4.69 -15.87 -6.53
C HIS A 262 -4.72 -14.33 -6.42
N LEU A 263 -3.68 -13.67 -6.94
CA LEU A 263 -3.53 -12.22 -6.85
C LEU A 263 -4.69 -11.46 -7.50
N ASN A 264 -5.24 -11.96 -8.60
CA ASN A 264 -6.40 -11.35 -9.25
C ASN A 264 -7.64 -11.36 -8.34
N ALA A 265 -7.90 -12.46 -7.63
CA ALA A 265 -9.01 -12.54 -6.68
C ALA A 265 -8.81 -11.57 -5.50
N ILE A 266 -7.57 -11.40 -5.03
CA ILE A 266 -7.20 -10.41 -4.01
C ILE A 266 -7.46 -8.99 -4.53
N HIS A 267 -7.07 -8.70 -5.76
CA HIS A 267 -7.28 -7.39 -6.40
C HIS A 267 -8.75 -7.03 -6.55
N LEU A 268 -9.56 -7.96 -7.08
CA LEU A 268 -10.99 -7.77 -7.21
C LEU A 268 -11.65 -7.58 -5.83
N SER A 269 -11.23 -8.36 -4.83
CA SER A 269 -11.74 -8.25 -3.46
C SER A 269 -11.41 -6.92 -2.80
N HIS A 270 -10.21 -6.38 -3.04
CA HIS A 270 -9.84 -5.03 -2.60
C HIS A 270 -10.77 -3.98 -3.22
N ASN A 271 -11.02 -4.05 -4.54
CA ASN A 271 -11.90 -3.13 -5.26
C ASN A 271 -13.34 -3.19 -4.76
N ILE A 272 -13.93 -4.39 -4.65
CA ILE A 272 -15.27 -4.62 -4.09
C ILE A 272 -15.38 -4.00 -2.70
N THR A 273 -14.42 -4.30 -1.82
CA THR A 273 -14.42 -3.78 -0.45
C THR A 273 -14.32 -2.25 -0.45
N SER A 274 -13.45 -1.67 -1.29
CA SER A 274 -13.21 -0.22 -1.36
C SER A 274 -14.44 0.54 -1.86
N LEU A 275 -14.99 0.12 -3.00
CA LEU A 275 -16.18 0.71 -3.57
C LEU A 275 -17.36 0.64 -2.61
N LYS A 276 -17.56 -0.49 -1.93
CA LYS A 276 -18.69 -0.65 -1.02
C LYS A 276 -18.56 0.20 0.24
N GLU A 277 -17.36 0.29 0.81
CA GLU A 277 -17.09 1.17 1.96
C GLU A 277 -17.25 2.66 1.58
N PHE A 278 -16.88 3.06 0.36
CA PHE A 278 -17.11 4.42 -0.11
C PHE A 278 -18.60 4.73 -0.26
N VAL A 279 -19.38 3.83 -0.84
CA VAL A 279 -20.82 4.00 -0.94
C VAL A 279 -21.45 4.18 0.44
N ASP A 280 -21.14 3.29 1.39
CA ASP A 280 -21.67 3.36 2.76
C ASP A 280 -21.31 4.70 3.44
N PHE A 281 -20.06 5.15 3.32
CA PHE A 281 -19.61 6.39 3.94
C PHE A 281 -20.22 7.66 3.31
N TYR A 282 -20.35 7.68 1.98
CA TYR A 282 -20.77 8.87 1.23
C TYR A 282 -22.28 8.91 0.92
N ASP A 283 -23.06 7.89 1.29
CA ASP A 283 -24.52 7.81 1.04
C ASP A 283 -25.29 9.03 1.57
N ARG A 284 -24.78 9.67 2.63
CA ARG A 284 -25.36 10.90 3.20
C ARG A 284 -25.28 12.13 2.30
N TYR A 285 -24.51 12.08 1.21
CA TYR A 285 -24.31 13.21 0.30
C TYR A 285 -25.00 12.95 -1.05
N PRO A 286 -25.63 13.97 -1.66
CA PRO A 286 -26.20 13.82 -2.99
C PRO A 286 -25.13 13.42 -4.00
N ILE A 287 -25.35 12.37 -4.80
CA ILE A 287 -24.36 11.91 -5.78
C ILE A 287 -23.91 13.03 -6.75
N SER A 288 -24.79 13.99 -7.05
CA SER A 288 -24.49 15.13 -7.91
C SER A 288 -23.47 16.12 -7.34
N SER A 289 -23.12 16.06 -6.06
CA SER A 289 -22.07 16.91 -5.47
C SER A 289 -20.66 16.42 -5.77
N PHE A 290 -20.51 15.21 -6.31
CA PHE A 290 -19.21 14.62 -6.61
C PHE A 290 -18.81 14.87 -8.06
N SER A 291 -17.51 14.78 -8.36
CA SER A 291 -17.01 14.82 -9.73
C SER A 291 -17.53 13.63 -10.55
N PRO A 292 -17.67 13.75 -11.88
CA PRO A 292 -18.19 12.68 -12.74
C PRO A 292 -17.53 11.30 -12.56
N ASP A 293 -16.20 11.26 -12.37
CA ASP A 293 -15.45 10.02 -12.11
C ASP A 293 -15.84 9.37 -10.78
N VAL A 294 -16.02 10.16 -9.72
CA VAL A 294 -16.49 9.67 -8.41
C VAL A 294 -17.95 9.20 -8.50
N GLN A 295 -18.80 9.90 -9.26
CA GLN A 295 -20.20 9.47 -9.48
C GLN A 295 -20.28 8.07 -10.12
N ILE A 296 -19.42 7.79 -11.10
CA ILE A 296 -19.35 6.46 -11.75
C ILE A 296 -18.90 5.40 -10.74
N ASN A 297 -17.83 5.66 -9.98
CA ASN A 297 -17.33 4.71 -8.98
C ASN A 297 -18.37 4.41 -7.88
N LEU A 298 -19.05 5.43 -7.34
CA LEU A 298 -20.14 5.24 -6.39
C LEU A 298 -21.32 4.46 -7.01
N GLY A 299 -21.61 4.69 -8.30
CA GLY A 299 -22.58 3.90 -9.07
C GLY A 299 -22.20 2.42 -9.13
N VAL A 300 -20.94 2.10 -9.45
CA VAL A 300 -20.45 0.71 -9.49
C VAL A 300 -20.53 0.07 -8.09
N GLY A 301 -20.12 0.79 -7.04
CA GLY A 301 -20.23 0.30 -5.66
C GLY A 301 -21.68 0.03 -5.20
N ASN A 302 -22.66 0.75 -5.76
CA ASN A 302 -24.08 0.54 -5.47
C ASN A 302 -24.62 -0.78 -6.04
N VAL A 303 -24.11 -1.24 -7.19
CA VAL A 303 -24.52 -2.52 -7.80
C VAL A 303 -23.74 -3.73 -7.26
N VAL A 304 -22.76 -3.51 -6.38
CA VAL A 304 -22.11 -4.56 -5.60
C VAL A 304 -23.05 -5.00 -4.47
N ASP A 305 -23.39 -6.28 -4.46
CA ASP A 305 -24.32 -6.87 -3.50
C ASP A 305 -23.64 -7.28 -2.17
N ALA A 306 -24.44 -7.66 -1.18
CA ALA A 306 -23.95 -8.04 0.14
C ALA A 306 -23.16 -9.36 0.13
N LEU A 307 -23.47 -10.29 -0.78
CA LEU A 307 -22.79 -11.57 -0.89
C LEU A 307 -21.43 -11.42 -1.56
N GLU A 308 -21.31 -10.54 -2.56
CA GLU A 308 -20.04 -10.12 -3.16
C GLU A 308 -19.14 -9.46 -2.13
N TYR A 309 -19.68 -8.54 -1.30
CA TYR A 309 -18.92 -7.93 -0.21
C TYR A 309 -18.45 -8.97 0.83
N LEU A 310 -19.33 -9.89 1.23
CA LEU A 310 -19.00 -10.98 2.16
C LEU A 310 -17.91 -11.90 1.61
N ALA A 311 -18.02 -12.28 0.34
CA ALA A 311 -17.02 -13.08 -0.36
C ALA A 311 -15.65 -12.38 -0.38
N ALA A 312 -15.61 -11.08 -0.69
CA ALA A 312 -14.39 -10.30 -0.64
C ALA A 312 -13.74 -10.28 0.76
N GLN A 313 -14.53 -10.33 1.84
CA GLN A 313 -14.00 -10.44 3.20
C GLN A 313 -13.45 -11.84 3.53
N LYS A 314 -14.01 -12.91 2.94
CA LYS A 314 -13.39 -14.26 3.04
C LYS A 314 -12.05 -14.29 2.32
N VAL A 315 -11.98 -13.70 1.13
CA VAL A 315 -10.72 -13.55 0.38
C VAL A 315 -9.72 -12.69 1.15
N ARG A 316 -10.15 -11.68 1.92
CA ARG A 316 -9.24 -10.96 2.84
C ARG A 316 -8.62 -11.91 3.87
N GLY A 317 -9.41 -12.76 4.50
CA GLY A 317 -8.92 -13.74 5.46
C GLY A 317 -7.87 -14.68 4.85
N TYR A 318 -8.13 -15.17 3.64
CA TYR A 318 -7.16 -15.94 2.86
C TYR A 318 -5.89 -15.14 2.54
N ALA A 319 -6.03 -13.91 2.04
CA ALA A 319 -4.90 -13.05 1.69
C ALA A 319 -4.01 -12.74 2.90
N MET A 320 -4.61 -12.53 4.06
CA MET A 320 -3.89 -12.35 5.32
C MET A 320 -3.09 -13.61 5.67
N GLN A 321 -3.70 -14.80 5.60
CA GLN A 321 -3.02 -16.07 5.87
C GLN A 321 -1.82 -16.29 4.92
N VAL A 322 -2.04 -16.17 3.62
CA VAL A 322 -0.97 -16.36 2.62
C VAL A 322 0.16 -15.35 2.79
N THR A 323 -0.19 -14.10 3.12
CA THR A 323 0.83 -13.07 3.38
C THR A 323 1.74 -13.48 4.53
N GLU A 324 1.20 -14.08 5.60
CA GLU A 324 2.00 -14.59 6.72
C GLU A 324 2.93 -15.73 6.28
N GLU A 325 2.40 -16.72 5.55
CA GLU A 325 3.18 -17.86 5.03
C GLU A 325 4.32 -17.40 4.10
N MET A 326 4.11 -16.32 3.34
CA MET A 326 5.19 -15.72 2.53
C MET A 326 6.25 -15.02 3.40
N PHE A 327 5.85 -14.31 4.46
CA PHE A 327 6.79 -13.67 5.39
C PHE A 327 7.55 -14.65 6.31
N ASP A 328 7.19 -15.94 6.33
CA ASP A 328 8.05 -16.96 6.93
C ASP A 328 9.37 -17.12 6.14
N GLN A 329 9.34 -16.83 4.84
CA GLN A 329 10.46 -16.98 3.91
C GLN A 329 11.27 -15.69 3.74
N VAL A 330 10.64 -14.53 3.91
CA VAL A 330 11.26 -13.22 3.66
C VAL A 330 11.00 -12.24 4.79
N ASP A 331 11.87 -11.25 4.96
CA ASP A 331 11.68 -10.21 5.97
C ASP A 331 10.94 -8.98 5.42
N ILE A 332 11.13 -8.69 4.13
CA ILE A 332 10.45 -7.63 3.39
C ILE A 332 10.13 -8.06 1.97
N PHE A 333 9.12 -7.43 1.36
CA PHE A 333 8.88 -7.44 -0.08
C PHE A 333 9.46 -6.20 -0.73
N LEU A 334 9.95 -6.37 -1.96
CA LEU A 334 10.38 -5.30 -2.86
C LEU A 334 9.63 -5.45 -4.19
N THR A 335 8.94 -4.39 -4.59
CA THR A 335 8.31 -4.27 -5.92
C THR A 335 8.63 -2.90 -6.52
N PRO A 336 8.38 -2.66 -7.82
CA PRO A 336 8.16 -1.30 -8.29
C PRO A 336 7.03 -0.64 -7.49
N ALA A 337 7.07 0.69 -7.35
CA ALA A 337 5.98 1.41 -6.68
C ALA A 337 4.71 1.48 -7.55
N THR A 338 4.89 1.59 -8.86
CA THR A 338 3.83 1.63 -9.87
C THR A 338 4.24 0.78 -11.08
N ALA A 339 3.29 0.36 -11.91
CA ALA A 339 3.57 -0.42 -13.12
C ALA A 339 3.91 0.43 -14.35
N GLN A 340 3.78 1.76 -14.25
CA GLN A 340 4.14 2.73 -15.29
C GLN A 340 4.70 4.01 -14.66
N LEU A 341 5.39 4.82 -15.47
CA LEU A 341 5.86 6.15 -15.05
C LEU A 341 4.68 7.12 -14.82
N ALA A 342 4.98 8.32 -14.32
CA ALA A 342 3.98 9.37 -14.13
C ALA A 342 3.24 9.64 -15.46
N PRO A 343 1.91 9.40 -15.55
CA PRO A 343 1.19 9.50 -16.81
C PRO A 343 1.03 10.96 -17.22
N ARG A 344 1.07 11.21 -18.54
CA ARG A 344 0.81 12.53 -19.09
C ARG A 344 -0.67 12.88 -18.94
N LEU A 345 -0.96 14.05 -18.36
CA LEU A 345 -2.32 14.59 -18.31
C LEU A 345 -2.62 15.40 -19.57
N ASP A 346 -3.67 14.99 -20.29
CA ASP A 346 -4.18 15.74 -21.44
C ASP A 346 -5.05 16.92 -21.00
N ARG A 347 -5.22 17.91 -21.90
CA ARG A 347 -5.97 19.13 -21.61
C ARG A 347 -7.47 18.89 -21.33
N ASP A 348 -8.03 17.81 -21.86
CA ASP A 348 -9.43 17.43 -21.69
C ASP A 348 -9.76 17.01 -20.25
N VAL A 349 -8.79 16.45 -19.52
CA VAL A 349 -8.91 16.03 -18.11
C VAL A 349 -9.31 17.20 -17.21
N PHE A 350 -8.74 18.39 -17.42
CA PHE A 350 -8.99 19.56 -16.58
C PHE A 350 -10.41 20.14 -16.70
N LYS A 351 -11.23 19.66 -17.63
CA LYS A 351 -12.62 20.13 -17.78
C LYS A 351 -13.59 19.44 -16.82
N ALA A 352 -13.42 18.14 -16.60
CA ALA A 352 -14.41 17.33 -15.88
C ALA A 352 -13.83 16.12 -15.13
N GLY A 353 -12.50 15.95 -15.14
CA GLY A 353 -11.82 14.77 -14.60
C GLY A 353 -11.49 13.72 -15.68
N LEU A 354 -11.03 12.56 -15.20
CA LEU A 354 -10.60 11.42 -16.00
C LEU A 354 -11.13 10.13 -15.34
N SER A 355 -11.78 9.29 -16.14
CA SER A 355 -12.01 7.89 -15.81
C SER A 355 -11.14 7.05 -16.73
N ASP A 356 -10.02 6.55 -16.19
CA ASP A 356 -9.09 5.67 -16.87
C ASP A 356 -8.70 4.52 -15.93
N LEU A 357 -9.45 3.43 -16.04
CA LEU A 357 -9.31 2.28 -15.14
C LEU A 357 -8.02 1.51 -15.40
N ALA A 358 -7.53 1.49 -16.65
CA ALA A 358 -6.27 0.86 -17.00
C ALA A 358 -5.09 1.59 -16.34
N THR A 359 -5.03 2.92 -16.48
CA THR A 359 -4.02 3.76 -15.83
C THR A 359 -4.11 3.64 -14.31
N THR A 360 -5.32 3.70 -13.74
CA THR A 360 -5.53 3.58 -12.28
C THR A 360 -5.04 2.22 -11.76
N THR A 361 -5.39 1.12 -12.45
CA THR A 361 -4.95 -0.23 -12.08
C THR A 361 -3.43 -0.37 -12.17
N ALA A 362 -2.81 0.19 -13.21
CA ALA A 362 -1.35 0.17 -13.36
C ALA A 362 -0.64 0.92 -12.22
N LEU A 363 -1.19 2.04 -11.78
CA LEU A 363 -0.65 2.81 -10.65
C LEU A 363 -0.85 2.11 -9.30
N MET A 364 -1.97 1.39 -9.10
CA MET A 364 -2.27 0.71 -7.84
C MET A 364 -1.71 -0.71 -7.74
N ARG A 365 -1.19 -1.28 -8.83
CA ARG A 365 -0.89 -2.72 -8.95
C ARG A 365 -0.17 -3.33 -7.75
N PHE A 366 0.83 -2.65 -7.22
CA PHE A 366 1.69 -3.20 -6.16
C PHE A 366 1.24 -2.83 -4.74
N ILE A 367 0.42 -1.80 -4.56
CA ILE A 367 -0.02 -1.37 -3.22
C ILE A 367 -1.26 -2.14 -2.72
N ILE A 368 -1.98 -2.81 -3.63
CA ILE A 368 -3.26 -3.46 -3.32
C ILE A 368 -3.14 -4.53 -2.24
N LEU A 369 -2.12 -5.39 -2.30
CA LEU A 369 -1.91 -6.40 -1.25
C LEU A 369 -1.78 -5.72 0.11
N GLY A 370 -0.91 -4.72 0.20
CA GLY A 370 -0.68 -3.95 1.43
C GLY A 370 -1.95 -3.40 2.05
N ASN A 371 -2.74 -2.71 1.23
CA ASN A 371 -4.03 -2.15 1.64
C ASN A 371 -5.07 -3.22 2.02
N MET A 372 -5.00 -4.40 1.41
CA MET A 372 -5.94 -5.48 1.66
C MET A 372 -5.69 -6.17 2.99
N VAL A 373 -4.41 -6.37 3.34
CA VAL A 373 -3.99 -7.16 4.51
C VAL A 373 -3.41 -6.33 5.65
N GLY A 374 -3.25 -5.01 5.48
CA GLY A 374 -2.88 -4.06 6.55
C GLY A 374 -1.38 -3.97 6.84
N ILE A 375 -0.53 -4.50 5.97
CA ILE A 375 0.92 -4.45 6.17
C ILE A 375 1.52 -3.07 5.81
N PRO A 376 2.52 -2.60 6.57
CA PRO A 376 3.19 -1.33 6.27
C PRO A 376 3.89 -1.35 4.92
N GLY A 377 3.83 -0.22 4.23
CA GLY A 377 4.50 0.02 2.96
C GLY A 377 5.28 1.33 2.97
N LEU A 378 6.44 1.34 2.29
CA LEU A 378 7.32 2.49 2.16
C LEU A 378 7.79 2.64 0.71
N THR A 379 7.38 3.73 0.06
CA THR A 379 7.84 4.06 -1.29
C THR A 379 9.12 4.89 -1.24
N VAL A 380 10.15 4.43 -1.95
CA VAL A 380 11.47 5.07 -2.01
C VAL A 380 11.84 5.36 -3.47
N PRO A 381 12.14 6.63 -3.83
CA PRO A 381 12.75 6.94 -5.12
C PRO A 381 14.12 6.28 -5.25
N VAL A 382 14.41 5.63 -6.38
CA VAL A 382 15.67 4.88 -6.58
C VAL A 382 16.43 5.29 -7.84
N ALA A 383 15.74 5.81 -8.85
CA ALA A 383 16.36 6.16 -10.12
C ALA A 383 15.52 7.20 -10.87
N TYR A 384 16.05 7.65 -12.00
CA TYR A 384 15.32 8.40 -13.00
C TYR A 384 15.36 7.64 -14.31
N ASP A 385 14.25 7.68 -15.04
CA ASP A 385 14.19 7.20 -16.41
C ASP A 385 15.11 8.04 -17.30
N MET A 386 15.81 7.38 -18.23
CA MET A 386 16.85 8.03 -19.04
C MET A 386 16.28 8.93 -20.13
N GLU A 387 15.09 8.63 -20.63
CA GLU A 387 14.49 9.34 -21.76
C GLU A 387 13.60 10.49 -21.27
N THR A 388 12.76 10.21 -20.29
CA THR A 388 11.76 11.16 -19.77
C THR A 388 12.25 11.96 -18.56
N ASN A 389 13.34 11.50 -17.91
CA ASN A 389 13.83 12.03 -16.64
C ASN A 389 12.80 11.98 -15.50
N LEU A 390 11.77 11.13 -15.64
CA LEU A 390 10.78 10.88 -14.59
C LEU A 390 11.33 9.94 -13.52
N THR A 391 10.88 10.14 -12.28
CA THR A 391 11.35 9.36 -11.13
C THR A 391 10.84 7.92 -11.20
N ILE A 392 11.73 6.97 -10.95
CA ILE A 392 11.44 5.55 -10.72
C ILE A 392 11.54 5.29 -9.22
N SER A 393 10.51 4.68 -8.65
CA SER A 393 10.43 4.36 -7.22
C SER A 393 10.14 2.88 -7.01
N VAL A 394 10.61 2.34 -5.88
CA VAL A 394 10.25 1.01 -5.39
C VAL A 394 9.32 1.12 -4.20
N LEU A 395 8.52 0.10 -3.97
CA LEU A 395 7.70 -0.08 -2.79
C LEU A 395 8.32 -1.20 -1.95
N LEU A 396 8.63 -0.88 -0.70
CA LEU A 396 9.07 -1.81 0.32
C LEU A 396 7.87 -2.16 1.21
N GLN A 397 7.64 -3.42 1.51
CA GLN A 397 6.58 -3.82 2.45
C GLN A 397 7.11 -4.83 3.48
N ALA A 398 6.67 -4.73 4.71
CA ALA A 398 7.08 -5.65 5.79
C ALA A 398 5.85 -6.20 6.49
N ILE A 399 5.98 -7.29 7.23
CA ILE A 399 4.89 -7.76 8.07
C ILE A 399 4.51 -6.69 9.12
N HIS A 400 3.29 -6.74 9.64
CA HIS A 400 2.77 -5.81 10.65
C HIS A 400 3.82 -5.45 11.72
N LEU A 401 3.89 -4.17 12.07
CA LEU A 401 4.77 -3.62 13.12
C LEU A 401 6.28 -3.68 12.79
N ASN A 402 6.68 -3.98 11.55
CA ASN A 402 8.09 -4.03 11.16
C ASN A 402 8.53 -2.82 10.32
N GLU A 403 7.94 -1.64 10.54
CA GLU A 403 8.27 -0.38 9.84
C GLU A 403 9.76 -0.05 9.98
N HIS A 404 10.38 -0.39 11.11
CA HIS A 404 11.80 -0.17 11.36
C HIS A 404 12.71 -0.88 10.34
N LYS A 405 12.32 -2.05 9.82
CA LYS A 405 13.05 -2.75 8.75
C LYS A 405 12.97 -1.98 7.43
N LEU A 406 11.79 -1.44 7.12
CA LEU A 406 11.58 -0.61 5.93
C LEU A 406 12.45 0.63 5.97
N PHE A 407 12.49 1.33 7.11
CA PHE A 407 13.34 2.50 7.28
C PHE A 407 14.83 2.18 7.18
N ALA A 408 15.28 1.04 7.68
CA ALA A 408 16.67 0.61 7.55
C ALA A 408 17.06 0.48 6.07
N VAL A 409 16.29 -0.28 5.29
CA VAL A 409 16.53 -0.46 3.84
C VAL A 409 16.42 0.86 3.09
N ALA A 410 15.38 1.64 3.35
CA ALA A 410 15.14 2.90 2.66
C ALA A 410 16.28 3.92 2.87
N ARG A 411 16.92 3.96 4.05
CA ARG A 411 18.10 4.82 4.28
C ARG A 411 19.28 4.43 3.40
N HIS A 412 19.51 3.13 3.21
CA HIS A 412 20.55 2.66 2.30
C HIS A 412 20.23 3.05 0.85
N LEU A 413 18.99 2.86 0.40
CA LEU A 413 18.58 3.24 -0.95
C LEU A 413 18.66 4.76 -1.18
N GLU A 414 18.19 5.56 -0.22
CA GLU A 414 18.27 7.02 -0.27
C GLU A 414 19.71 7.52 -0.36
N ALA A 415 20.64 6.92 0.40
CA ALA A 415 22.04 7.32 0.40
C ALA A 415 22.76 7.09 -0.94
N HIS A 416 22.28 6.15 -1.76
CA HIS A 416 22.83 5.87 -3.09
C HIS A 416 22.10 6.62 -4.21
N MET A 417 20.95 7.23 -3.91
CA MET A 417 20.18 7.98 -4.90
C MET A 417 20.77 9.39 -5.11
N LEU A 418 21.12 9.70 -6.35
CA LEU A 418 21.44 11.07 -6.76
C LEU A 418 20.15 11.88 -6.89
N SER A 419 19.84 12.70 -5.90
CA SER A 419 18.70 13.62 -5.93
C SER A 419 18.88 14.69 -7.01
N LYS A 420 17.89 14.83 -7.91
CA LYS A 420 17.84 15.88 -8.94
C LYS A 420 16.85 16.99 -8.55
N GLU A 421 17.18 18.21 -8.90
CA GLU A 421 16.26 19.34 -8.77
C GLU A 421 15.07 19.14 -9.71
N PRO A 422 13.82 19.18 -9.22
CA PRO A 422 12.65 19.08 -10.08
C PRO A 422 12.47 20.36 -10.89
N SER A 423 11.75 20.27 -12.02
CA SER A 423 11.45 21.42 -12.88
C SER A 423 10.70 22.56 -12.16
N VAL A 424 9.98 22.23 -11.09
CA VAL A 424 9.33 23.18 -10.20
C VAL A 424 9.83 22.92 -8.78
N TYR A 425 10.74 23.77 -8.30
CA TYR A 425 11.25 23.76 -6.93
C TYR A 425 11.16 25.15 -6.32
N TYR A 426 10.76 25.22 -5.05
CA TYR A 426 10.77 26.45 -4.26
C TYR A 426 11.65 26.24 -3.03
N SER A 427 12.77 26.96 -2.96
CA SER A 427 13.59 26.98 -1.75
C SER A 427 12.97 27.89 -0.72
N VAL A 428 12.64 27.33 0.45
CA VAL A 428 12.05 28.09 1.56
C VAL A 428 13.13 28.76 2.40
N LEU A 429 14.24 28.06 2.65
CA LEU A 429 15.43 28.60 3.31
C LEU A 429 16.31 29.28 2.24
N ASN A 430 16.83 30.46 2.54
CA ASN A 430 17.82 31.12 1.69
C ASN A 430 19.18 30.53 2.04
N ALA A 431 19.78 29.74 1.16
CA ALA A 431 21.20 29.45 1.29
C ALA A 431 22.02 30.72 1.06
#